data_AF-A0A496LT84-F1
#
_entry.id   AF-A0A496LT84-F1
#
_cell.length_a   1.000
_cell.length_b   1.000
_cell.length_c   1.000
_cell.angle_alpha   90.00
_cell.angle_beta   90.00
_cell.angle_gamma   90.00
#
_symmetry.space_group_name_H-M   'P 1'
#
loop_
_entity.id
_entity.type
_entity.pdbx_description
1 polymer ?
#
loop_
_entity_poly.entity_id
_entity_poly.type
_entity_poly.pdbx_seq_one_letter_code
_entity_poly.pdbx_strand_id
1 'polypeptide(L)' 'RVVKECAHEEFLRQFDWLYSSSANLNGQNFDEAWARAAADEVVDQNFSQNASSKIYKISKTNLKRIR' A
#
# COMPACT_ATOMS: atom_id res chain seq x y z
N ARG A 1 -1.33 0.45 -8.10
CA ARG A 1 -1.52 -1.02 -8.13
C ARG A 1 -3.02 -1.30 -8.25
N VAL A 2 -3.43 -2.45 -8.77
CA VAL A 2 -4.84 -2.87 -8.74
C VAL A 2 -5.05 -3.76 -7.53
N VAL A 3 -6.00 -3.41 -6.67
CA VAL A 3 -6.42 -4.19 -5.49
C VAL A 3 -7.79 -4.79 -5.80
N LYS A 4 -8.02 -6.06 -5.45
CA LYS A 4 -9.26 -6.77 -5.74
C LYS A 4 -9.67 -7.66 -4.57
N GLU A 5 -10.96 -7.95 -4.47
CA GLU A 5 -11.56 -8.97 -3.61
C GLU A 5 -11.29 -8.74 -2.12
N CYS A 6 -11.27 -7.47 -1.68
CA CYS A 6 -11.14 -7.11 -0.27
C CYS A 6 -11.78 -5.75 0.04
N ALA A 7 -12.01 -5.46 1.32
CA ALA A 7 -12.60 -4.19 1.77
C ALA A 7 -11.83 -2.94 1.28
N HIS A 8 -10.51 -3.06 1.09
CA HIS A 8 -9.70 -1.98 0.53
C HIS A 8 -10.11 -1.63 -0.91
N GLU A 9 -10.56 -2.61 -1.71
CA GLU A 9 -11.11 -2.33 -3.05
C GLU A 9 -12.37 -1.46 -2.96
N GLU A 10 -13.29 -1.78 -2.04
CA GLU A 10 -14.54 -1.06 -1.86
C GLU A 10 -14.32 0.41 -1.47
N PHE A 11 -13.35 0.66 -0.59
CA PHE A 11 -12.91 2.02 -0.25
C PHE A 11 -12.36 2.76 -1.47
N LEU A 12 -11.47 2.13 -2.23
CA LEU A 12 -10.84 2.76 -3.41
C LEU A 12 -11.84 3.10 -4.52
N ARG A 13 -12.97 2.38 -4.64
CA ARG A 13 -14.02 2.65 -5.65
C ARG A 13 -14.67 4.02 -5.53
N GLN A 14 -14.52 4.69 -4.38
CA GLN A 14 -15.05 6.03 -4.15
C GLN A 14 -14.20 7.14 -4.81
N PHE A 15 -13.02 6.79 -5.34
CA PHE A 15 -12.05 7.71 -5.91
C PHE A 15 -11.66 7.27 -7.33
N ASP A 16 -11.23 8.21 -8.18
CA ASP A 16 -10.73 7.86 -9.52
C ASP A 16 -9.37 7.15 -9.44
N TRP A 17 -8.41 7.76 -8.74
CA TRP A 17 -7.08 7.20 -8.48
C TRP A 17 -6.42 7.92 -7.30
N LEU A 18 -5.54 7.21 -6.58
CA LEU A 18 -4.83 7.75 -5.41
C LEU A 18 -3.34 7.41 -5.48
N TYR A 19 -2.51 8.32 -4.99
CA TYR A 19 -1.14 8.01 -4.61
C TYR A 19 -1.14 7.27 -3.28
N SER A 20 -0.36 6.20 -3.19
CA SER A 20 -0.27 5.40 -1.96
C SER A 20 1.11 4.77 -1.85
N SER A 21 1.63 4.77 -0.62
CA SER A 21 2.83 4.06 -0.20
C SER A 21 2.51 3.17 1.00
N SER A 22 3.50 2.42 1.49
CA SER A 22 3.38 1.71 2.76
C SER A 22 3.33 2.71 3.93
N ALA A 23 2.58 2.35 4.98
CA ALA A 23 2.33 3.20 6.15
C ALA A 23 3.45 3.02 7.20
N ASN A 24 4.69 3.27 6.80
CA ASN A 24 5.87 3.11 7.65
C ASN A 24 6.93 4.16 7.30
N LEU A 25 7.83 4.42 8.25
CA LEU A 25 9.05 5.18 7.98
C LEU A 25 9.91 4.45 6.94
N ASN A 26 10.58 5.21 6.08
CA ASN A 26 11.41 4.65 5.02
C ASN A 26 12.49 3.71 5.59
N GLY A 27 12.53 2.47 5.09
CA GLY A 27 13.47 1.44 5.53
C GLY A 27 13.15 0.77 6.86
N GLN A 28 12.05 1.13 7.52
CA GLN A 28 11.65 0.58 8.81
C GLN A 28 10.51 -0.43 8.70
N ASN A 29 10.34 -1.23 9.75
CA ASN A 29 9.18 -2.07 9.95
C ASN A 29 7.90 -1.24 10.17
N PHE A 30 6.75 -1.89 10.10
CA PHE A 30 5.47 -1.24 10.42
C PHE A 30 5.42 -0.94 11.92
N ASP A 31 5.08 0.29 12.26
CA ASP A 31 4.83 0.76 13.64
C ASP A 31 3.48 1.48 13.67
N GLU A 32 2.51 0.89 14.35
CA GLU A 32 1.14 1.39 14.36
C GLU A 32 1.01 2.71 15.12
N ALA A 33 1.76 2.90 16.21
CA ALA A 33 1.71 4.12 17.00
C ALA A 33 2.19 5.32 16.18
N TRP A 34 3.31 5.16 15.48
CA TRP A 34 3.85 6.15 14.55
C TRP A 34 2.89 6.38 13.38
N ALA A 35 2.37 5.32 12.76
CA ALA A 35 1.48 5.45 11.60
C ALA A 35 0.20 6.21 11.95
N ARG A 36 -0.40 5.94 13.12
CA ARG A 36 -1.57 6.65 13.63
C ARG A 36 -1.25 8.10 13.99
N ALA A 37 -0.09 8.37 14.58
CA ALA A 37 0.33 9.72 14.93
C ALA A 37 0.68 10.59 13.71
N ALA A 38 1.14 9.98 12.63
CA ALA A 38 1.51 10.67 11.39
C ALA A 38 0.33 10.90 10.43
N ALA A 39 -0.83 10.29 10.67
CA ALA A 39 -2.00 10.37 9.80
C ALA A 39 -3.01 11.41 10.31
N ASP A 40 -3.60 12.18 9.40
CA ASP A 40 -4.73 13.06 9.72
C ASP A 40 -6.00 12.27 10.04
N GLU A 41 -6.21 11.15 9.35
CA GLU A 41 -7.37 10.27 9.53
C GLU A 41 -6.97 8.80 9.36
N VAL A 42 -7.57 7.94 10.18
CA VAL A 42 -7.35 6.49 10.14
C VAL A 42 -8.69 5.79 9.83
N VAL A 43 -8.77 5.19 8.64
CA VAL A 43 -10.01 4.64 8.06
C VAL A 43 -10.09 3.10 8.07
N ASP A 44 -9.24 2.44 8.86
CA ASP A 44 -9.20 0.97 9.04
C ASP A 44 -8.95 0.65 10.53
N GLN A 45 -9.14 -0.61 10.93
CA GLN A 45 -9.04 -1.07 12.32
C GLN A 45 -7.97 -2.15 12.53
N ASN A 46 -7.70 -2.97 11.52
CA ASN A 46 -6.83 -4.14 11.66
C ASN A 46 -5.50 -3.91 10.95
N PHE A 47 -4.50 -3.43 11.68
CA PHE A 47 -3.18 -3.16 11.12
C PHE A 47 -2.17 -4.26 11.46
N SER A 48 -1.37 -4.67 10.47
CA SER A 48 -0.32 -5.65 10.67
C SER A 48 0.82 -5.45 9.66
N GLN A 49 2.01 -5.90 10.04
CA GLN A 49 3.13 -5.97 9.10
C GLN A 49 2.90 -7.09 8.09
N ASN A 50 2.81 -6.73 6.81
CA ASN A 50 2.66 -7.65 5.70
C ASN A 50 3.83 -7.58 4.72
N ALA A 51 4.03 -8.65 3.95
CA ALA A 51 5.03 -8.66 2.88
C ALA A 51 4.72 -7.59 1.84
N SER A 52 5.73 -6.82 1.46
CA SER A 52 5.57 -5.77 0.45
C SER A 52 5.18 -6.37 -0.91
N SER A 53 4.37 -5.64 -1.69
CA SER A 53 3.99 -6.09 -3.04
C SER A 53 5.22 -6.21 -3.93
N LYS A 54 5.25 -7.22 -4.80
CA LYS A 54 6.25 -7.33 -5.86
C LYS A 54 6.11 -6.16 -6.82
N ILE A 55 7.22 -5.60 -7.27
CA ILE A 55 7.23 -4.53 -8.26
C ILE A 55 7.99 -5.02 -9.48
N TYR A 56 7.36 -4.89 -10.64
CA TYR A 56 7.92 -5.27 -11.92
C TYR A 56 8.06 -4.05 -12.82
N LYS A 57 9.24 -3.91 -13.43
CA LYS A 57 9.45 -3.02 -14.58
C LYS A 57 9.03 -3.77 -15.84
N ILE A 58 7.95 -3.31 -16.46
CA ILE A 58 7.44 -3.85 -17.73
C ILE A 58 7.97 -2.99 -18.88
N SER A 59 8.50 -3.63 -19.90
CA SER A 59 8.93 -3.02 -21.16
C SER A 59 8.36 -3.81 -22.34
N LYS A 60 8.52 -3.31 -23.57
CA LYS A 60 7.97 -3.96 -24.78
C LYS A 60 8.38 -5.42 -24.94
N THR A 61 9.60 -5.78 -24.52
CA THR A 61 10.17 -7.12 -24.73
C THR A 61 10.59 -7.82 -23.44
N ASN A 62 10.61 -7.13 -22.30
CA ASN A 62 11.13 -7.67 -21.05
C ASN A 62 10.24 -7.34 -19.85
N LEU A 63 10.17 -8.30 -18.93
CA LEU A 63 9.58 -8.16 -17.61
C LEU A 63 10.69 -8.37 -16.57
N LYS A 64 11.04 -7.34 -15.80
CA LYS A 64 12.07 -7.42 -14.76
C LYS A 64 11.47 -7.17 -13.38
N ARG A 65 11.62 -8.11 -12.45
CA ARG A 65 11.31 -7.87 -11.04
C ARG A 65 12.34 -6.92 -10.44
N ILE A 66 11.88 -5.81 -9.85
CA ILE A 66 12.72 -4.85 -9.12
C ILE A 66 12.54 -4.95 -7.60
N ARG A 67 11.42 -5.53 -7.15
CA ARG A 67 11.16 -5.97 -5.79
C ARG A 67 10.35 -7.25 -5.83
#